data_AF-A0A5S4TAW7-F1
#
_entry.id   AF-A0A5S4TAW7-F1
#
_cell.length_a   1.000
_cell.length_b   1.000
_cell.length_c   1.000
_cell.angle_alpha   90.00
_cell.angle_beta   90.00
_cell.angle_gamma   90.00
#
_symmetry.space_group_name_H-M   'P 1'
#
loop_
_entity.id
_entity.type
_entity.pdbx_description
1 polymer ?
#
loop_
_entity_poly.entity_id
_entity_poly.type
_entity_poly.pdbx_seq_one_letter_code
_entity_poly.pdbx_strand_id
1 'polypeptide(L)'
;KFKLHLIPSGIFFPEKISVIGNGVVVNPKSLVKELAYLHDEGVTTDNLRISDRAHVILPYHIQLDQLQEEAKGDNKIGTTIKGIGPAYMDKAARVGIRIADLLDKDIFAERLRINLAEKNRLFEKMYDSTPLDFDAIFEEYYAYGQEIKQYVTDTSVILNDALDAGKRVLFEGAQGVMLDIDQGTYPFVTSSNPVAGGV
;
A
#
# COMPACT_ATOMS: atom_id res chain seq x y z
N LYS A 1 -22.85 9.88 -1.00
CA LYS A 1 -22.26 8.96 0.02
C LYS A 1 -20.93 8.49 -0.54
N PHE A 2 -19.83 8.75 0.14
CA PHE A 2 -18.49 8.36 -0.32
C PHE A 2 -18.04 7.05 0.34
N LYS A 3 -17.21 6.27 -0.36
CA LYS A 3 -16.58 5.06 0.15
C LYS A 3 -15.08 5.16 -0.09
N LEU A 4 -14.34 5.46 0.98
CA LEU A 4 -12.88 5.55 0.94
C LEU A 4 -12.23 4.23 1.38
N HIS A 5 -10.99 4.04 0.96
CA HIS A 5 -10.16 2.88 1.25
C HIS A 5 -8.75 3.26 1.68
N LEU A 6 -8.00 4.00 0.85
CA LEU A 6 -6.64 4.45 1.15
C LEU A 6 -6.59 5.91 1.56
N ILE A 7 -7.47 6.73 1.00
CA ILE A 7 -7.46 8.17 1.23
C ILE A 7 -8.07 8.46 2.61
N PRO A 8 -7.39 9.23 3.49
CA PRO A 8 -7.93 9.57 4.80
C PRO A 8 -9.25 10.33 4.72
N SER A 9 -10.10 10.15 5.74
CA SER A 9 -11.44 10.75 5.81
C SER A 9 -11.45 12.28 5.84
N GLY A 10 -10.32 12.91 6.15
CA GLY A 10 -10.14 14.37 6.12
C GLY A 10 -10.15 14.99 4.72
N ILE A 11 -10.10 14.20 3.65
CA ILE A 11 -9.91 14.69 2.27
C ILE A 11 -11.00 15.66 1.81
N PHE A 12 -12.22 15.53 2.33
CA PHE A 12 -13.37 16.39 1.96
C PHE A 12 -13.27 17.83 2.45
N PHE A 13 -12.26 18.15 3.26
CA PHE A 13 -12.02 19.48 3.80
C PHE A 13 -10.73 20.04 3.19
N PRO A 14 -10.82 20.90 2.16
CA PRO A 14 -9.64 21.37 1.42
C PRO A 14 -8.56 22.04 2.28
N GLU A 15 -8.95 22.62 3.43
CA GLU A 15 -8.05 23.24 4.38
C GLU A 15 -7.34 22.25 5.32
N LYS A 16 -7.73 20.97 5.32
CA LYS A 16 -7.15 19.92 6.15
C LYS A 16 -6.23 19.04 5.32
N ILE A 17 -4.97 18.94 5.74
CA ILE A 17 -4.00 18.03 5.10
C ILE A 17 -4.35 16.59 5.44
N SER A 18 -4.47 15.75 4.40
CA SER A 18 -4.68 14.30 4.53
C SER A 18 -3.38 13.58 4.20
N VAL A 19 -2.93 12.69 5.08
CA VAL A 19 -1.62 12.03 4.99
C VAL A 19 -1.76 10.52 4.89
N ILE A 20 -1.17 9.92 3.86
CA ILE A 20 -0.89 8.48 3.79
C ILE A 20 0.55 8.27 4.31
N GLY A 21 0.67 7.77 5.54
CA GLY A 21 1.97 7.60 6.21
C GLY A 21 2.80 6.43 5.68
N ASN A 22 4.08 6.38 6.09
CA ASN A 22 5.04 5.34 5.68
C ASN A 22 4.69 3.92 6.19
N GLY A 23 3.78 3.82 7.15
CA GLY A 23 3.27 2.55 7.66
C GLY A 23 2.40 1.81 6.64
N VAL A 24 1.77 2.54 5.70
CA VAL A 24 0.77 1.99 4.76
C VAL A 24 1.44 1.24 3.60
N VAL A 25 0.85 0.12 3.21
CA VAL A 25 1.10 -0.54 1.93
C VAL A 25 0.08 -0.05 0.89
N VAL A 26 0.55 0.69 -0.10
CA VAL A 26 -0.26 1.42 -1.08
C VAL A 26 -0.36 0.63 -2.36
N ASN A 27 -1.58 0.37 -2.83
CA ASN A 27 -1.80 -0.11 -4.20
C ASN A 27 -2.03 1.10 -5.13
N PRO A 28 -1.08 1.46 -6.02
CA PRO A 28 -1.19 2.64 -6.88
C PRO A 28 -2.43 2.61 -7.78
N LYS A 29 -2.77 1.44 -8.33
CA LYS A 29 -3.97 1.26 -9.17
C LYS A 29 -5.25 1.59 -8.40
N SER A 30 -5.37 1.10 -7.17
CA SER A 30 -6.51 1.39 -6.31
C SER A 30 -6.56 2.86 -5.92
N LEU A 31 -5.41 3.47 -5.60
CA LEU A 31 -5.33 4.87 -5.22
C LEU A 31 -5.71 5.80 -6.38
N VAL A 32 -5.17 5.58 -7.58
CA VAL A 32 -5.52 6.35 -8.78
C VAL A 32 -7.02 6.25 -9.08
N LYS A 33 -7.60 5.05 -8.96
CA LYS A 33 -9.05 4.85 -9.12
C LYS A 33 -9.86 5.62 -8.06
N GLU A 34 -9.39 5.64 -6.82
CA GLU A 34 -10.05 6.36 -5.71
C GLU A 34 -9.95 7.88 -5.90
N LEU A 35 -8.81 8.39 -6.39
CA LEU A 35 -8.62 9.80 -6.78
C LEU A 35 -9.56 10.20 -7.92
N ALA A 36 -9.61 9.42 -9.00
CA ALA A 36 -10.51 9.68 -10.12
C ALA A 36 -11.98 9.71 -9.69
N TYR A 37 -12.40 8.75 -8.85
CA TYR A 37 -13.74 8.74 -8.26
C TYR A 37 -14.05 10.02 -7.46
N LEU A 38 -13.10 10.53 -6.67
CA LEU A 38 -13.28 11.78 -5.93
C LEU A 38 -13.39 12.98 -6.86
N HIS A 39 -12.55 13.05 -7.90
CA HIS A 39 -12.56 14.14 -8.88
C HIS A 39 -13.87 14.17 -9.68
N ASP A 40 -14.37 13.01 -10.09
CA ASP A 40 -15.67 12.88 -10.80
C ASP A 40 -16.84 13.39 -9.95
N GLU A 41 -16.75 13.28 -8.63
CA GLU A 41 -17.73 13.79 -7.67
C GLU A 41 -17.45 15.24 -7.23
N GLY A 42 -16.49 15.93 -7.86
CA GLY A 42 -16.16 17.34 -7.61
C GLY A 42 -15.34 17.60 -6.34
N VAL A 43 -14.72 16.57 -5.76
CA VAL A 43 -13.85 16.69 -4.58
C VAL A 43 -12.41 16.92 -5.03
N THR A 44 -11.81 18.02 -4.60
CA THR A 44 -10.37 18.29 -4.84
C THR A 44 -9.49 17.47 -3.90
N THR A 45 -8.27 17.14 -4.33
CA THR A 45 -7.34 16.31 -3.55
C THR A 45 -5.97 16.98 -3.35
N ASP A 46 -5.88 18.29 -3.58
CA ASP A 46 -4.65 19.08 -3.47
C ASP A 46 -4.06 19.05 -2.05
N ASN A 47 -4.88 18.70 -1.06
CA ASN A 47 -4.54 18.52 0.35
C ASN A 47 -4.00 17.12 0.69
N LEU A 48 -3.92 16.19 -0.26
CA LEU A 48 -3.35 14.85 -0.06
C LEU A 48 -1.82 14.87 -0.05
N ARG A 49 -1.21 14.12 0.87
CA ARG A 49 0.22 13.87 0.96
C ARG A 49 0.47 12.38 1.11
N ILE A 50 1.40 11.84 0.31
CA ILE A 50 1.75 10.41 0.30
C ILE A 50 3.21 10.28 0.72
N SER A 51 3.48 9.39 1.67
CA SER A 51 4.84 9.12 2.08
C SER A 51 5.65 8.51 0.94
N ASP A 52 6.79 9.12 0.64
CA ASP A 52 7.84 8.57 -0.22
C ASP A 52 8.35 7.19 0.26
N ARG A 53 8.20 6.89 1.55
CA ARG A 53 8.63 5.63 2.20
C ARG A 53 7.53 4.58 2.33
N ALA A 54 6.28 4.88 1.95
CA ALA A 54 5.23 3.88 1.89
C ALA A 54 5.60 2.77 0.89
N HIS A 55 5.22 1.53 1.18
CA HIS A 55 5.52 0.38 0.31
C HIS A 55 4.44 0.19 -0.75
N VAL A 56 4.80 -0.36 -1.89
CA VAL A 56 3.94 -0.52 -3.06
C VAL A 56 3.39 -1.94 -3.13
N ILE A 57 2.08 -2.08 -3.30
CA ILE A 57 1.43 -3.33 -3.66
C ILE A 57 1.41 -3.44 -5.19
N LEU A 58 2.08 -4.47 -5.71
CA LEU A 58 2.13 -4.82 -7.13
C LEU A 58 1.31 -6.10 -7.41
N PRO A 59 1.01 -6.44 -8.69
CA PRO A 59 0.14 -7.56 -9.04
C PRO A 59 0.60 -8.90 -8.47
N TYR A 60 1.91 -9.14 -8.39
CA TYR A 60 2.47 -10.36 -7.82
C TYR A 60 2.14 -10.52 -6.31
N HIS A 61 1.92 -9.44 -5.57
CA HIS A 61 1.47 -9.55 -4.17
C HIS A 61 0.03 -10.07 -4.10
N ILE A 62 -0.84 -9.64 -5.02
CA ILE A 62 -2.24 -10.07 -5.06
C ILE A 62 -2.31 -11.55 -5.45
N GLN A 63 -1.57 -11.96 -6.47
CA GLN A 63 -1.48 -13.36 -6.87
C GLN A 63 -0.90 -14.23 -5.75
N LEU A 64 0.17 -13.77 -5.06
CA LEU A 64 0.73 -14.53 -3.95
C LEU A 64 -0.25 -14.66 -2.78
N ASP A 65 -1.00 -13.62 -2.44
CA ASP A 65 -2.03 -13.65 -1.39
C ASP A 65 -3.10 -14.71 -1.71
N GLN A 66 -3.59 -14.72 -2.96
CA GLN A 66 -4.54 -15.72 -3.43
C GLN A 66 -3.97 -17.15 -3.33
N LEU A 67 -2.77 -17.37 -3.87
CA LEU A 67 -2.13 -18.70 -3.89
C LEU A 67 -1.84 -19.22 -2.46
N GLN A 68 -1.44 -18.34 -1.55
CA GLN A 68 -1.22 -18.70 -0.15
C GLN A 68 -2.51 -19.08 0.57
N GLU A 69 -3.63 -18.42 0.28
CA GLU A 69 -4.93 -18.78 0.86
C GLU A 69 -5.45 -20.09 0.28
N GLU A 70 -5.33 -20.31 -1.03
CA GLU A 70 -5.72 -21.56 -1.68
C GLU A 70 -4.90 -22.74 -1.15
N ALA A 71 -3.59 -22.58 -0.98
CA ALA A 71 -2.70 -23.62 -0.46
C ALA A 71 -3.00 -24.00 1.01
N LYS A 72 -3.64 -23.13 1.80
CA LYS A 72 -4.04 -23.44 3.18
C LYS A 72 -5.32 -24.26 3.28
N GLY A 73 -6.10 -24.39 2.20
CA GLY A 73 -7.34 -25.15 2.17
C GLY A 73 -8.32 -24.72 3.27
N ASP A 74 -8.72 -25.66 4.12
CA ASP A 74 -9.66 -25.40 5.23
C ASP A 74 -9.07 -24.48 6.32
N ASN A 75 -7.75 -24.30 6.35
CA ASN A 75 -7.05 -23.44 7.32
C ASN A 75 -6.75 -22.03 6.78
N LYS A 76 -7.47 -21.60 5.73
CA LYS A 76 -7.35 -20.24 5.20
C LYS A 76 -7.60 -19.18 6.28
N ILE A 77 -6.91 -18.05 6.18
CA ILE A 77 -7.09 -16.95 7.13
C ILE A 77 -8.40 -16.20 6.83
N GLY A 78 -8.81 -16.15 5.56
CA GLY A 78 -9.85 -15.26 5.06
C GLY A 78 -9.30 -13.89 4.72
N THR A 79 -8.15 -13.82 4.03
CA THR A 79 -7.57 -12.52 3.65
C THR A 79 -8.49 -11.77 2.69
N THR A 80 -8.25 -10.46 2.55
CA THR A 80 -9.00 -9.64 1.59
C THR A 80 -8.56 -9.85 0.13
N ILE A 81 -7.54 -10.68 -0.12
CA ILE A 81 -6.94 -10.93 -1.43
C ILE A 81 -6.56 -9.60 -2.10
N LYS A 82 -5.91 -8.74 -1.33
CA LYS A 82 -5.45 -7.41 -1.77
C LYS A 82 -3.92 -7.31 -1.79
N GLY A 83 -3.21 -8.38 -1.46
CA GLY A 83 -1.74 -8.39 -1.42
C GLY A 83 -1.15 -7.73 -0.18
N ILE A 84 -1.95 -7.53 0.88
CA ILE A 84 -1.51 -6.83 2.11
C ILE A 84 -0.39 -7.61 2.80
N GLY A 85 -0.63 -8.89 3.08
CA GLY A 85 0.35 -9.76 3.74
C GLY A 85 1.65 -9.87 2.94
N PRO A 86 1.59 -10.27 1.66
CA PRO A 86 2.77 -10.32 0.79
C PRO A 86 3.57 -9.01 0.70
N ALA A 87 2.92 -7.84 0.66
CA ALA A 87 3.63 -6.57 0.62
C ALA A 87 4.36 -6.28 1.95
N TYR A 88 3.76 -6.59 3.10
CA TYR A 88 4.45 -6.50 4.39
C TYR A 88 5.56 -7.56 4.54
N MET A 89 5.43 -8.74 3.94
CA MET A 89 6.51 -9.73 3.87
C MET A 89 7.72 -9.19 3.10
N ASP A 90 7.50 -8.59 1.92
CA ASP A 90 8.58 -8.01 1.11
C ASP A 90 9.25 -6.82 1.84
N LYS A 91 8.47 -6.03 2.59
CA LYS A 91 9.01 -5.00 3.50
C LYS A 91 9.92 -5.61 4.57
N ALA A 92 9.46 -6.64 5.28
CA ALA A 92 10.24 -7.31 6.31
C ALA A 92 11.50 -8.00 5.75
N ALA A 93 11.40 -8.55 4.54
CA ALA A 93 12.52 -9.15 3.81
C ALA A 93 13.53 -8.12 3.27
N ARG A 94 13.18 -6.82 3.27
CA ARG A 94 13.96 -5.70 2.73
C ARG A 94 14.14 -5.76 1.20
N VAL A 95 13.16 -6.33 0.50
CA VAL A 95 13.10 -6.40 -0.97
C VAL A 95 11.95 -5.59 -1.55
N GLY A 96 11.07 -5.07 -0.69
CA GLY A 96 9.90 -4.29 -1.11
C GLY A 96 10.27 -3.02 -1.89
N ILE A 97 9.43 -2.70 -2.87
CA ILE A 97 9.48 -1.45 -3.64
C ILE A 97 8.68 -0.39 -2.89
N ARG A 98 9.24 0.81 -2.73
CA ARG A 98 8.56 1.95 -2.09
C ARG A 98 8.10 2.98 -3.11
N ILE A 99 7.27 3.92 -2.67
CA ILE A 99 6.75 5.00 -3.52
C ILE A 99 7.89 5.80 -4.15
N ALA A 100 8.94 6.15 -3.41
CA ALA A 100 10.11 6.84 -3.96
C ALA A 100 10.75 6.06 -5.14
N ASP A 101 10.82 4.74 -5.03
CA ASP A 101 11.40 3.87 -6.05
C ASP A 101 10.50 3.81 -7.29
N LEU A 102 9.16 3.76 -7.10
CA LEU A 102 8.16 3.75 -8.18
C LEU A 102 8.20 5.02 -9.05
N LEU A 103 8.61 6.15 -8.48
CA LEU A 103 8.70 7.42 -9.20
C LEU A 103 9.93 7.53 -10.12
N ASP A 104 10.95 6.71 -9.87
CA ASP A 104 12.18 6.68 -10.63
C ASP A 104 12.15 5.49 -11.61
N LYS A 105 12.21 5.80 -12.90
CA LYS A 105 12.03 4.81 -13.97
C LYS A 105 13.07 3.68 -13.89
N ASP A 106 14.33 4.04 -13.69
CA ASP A 106 15.43 3.09 -13.76
C ASP A 106 15.48 2.23 -12.49
N ILE A 107 15.30 2.85 -11.33
CA ILE A 107 15.23 2.14 -10.04
C ILE A 107 14.02 1.21 -10.00
N PHE A 108 12.84 1.67 -10.45
CA PHE A 108 11.66 0.83 -10.50
C PHE A 108 11.86 -0.38 -11.40
N ALA A 109 12.39 -0.17 -12.62
CA ALA A 109 12.66 -1.24 -13.57
C ALA A 109 13.64 -2.27 -13.00
N GLU A 110 14.75 -1.81 -12.40
CA GLU A 110 15.75 -2.68 -11.79
C GLU A 110 15.15 -3.56 -10.69
N ARG A 111 14.49 -2.95 -9.71
CA ARG A 111 13.92 -3.69 -8.57
C ARG A 111 12.78 -4.61 -8.99
N LEU A 112 11.93 -4.17 -9.92
CA LEU A 112 10.86 -5.01 -10.42
C LEU A 112 11.40 -6.25 -11.13
N ARG A 113 12.47 -6.15 -11.93
CA ARG A 113 13.08 -7.34 -12.55
C ARG A 113 13.59 -8.34 -11.53
N ILE A 114 14.29 -7.87 -10.51
CA ILE A 114 14.84 -8.73 -9.44
C ILE A 114 13.71 -9.44 -8.71
N ASN A 115 12.74 -8.68 -8.22
CA ASN A 115 11.62 -9.24 -7.45
C ASN A 115 10.78 -10.19 -8.31
N LEU A 116 10.44 -9.80 -9.54
CA LEU A 116 9.57 -10.58 -10.41
C LEU A 116 10.22 -11.91 -10.82
N ALA A 117 11.54 -11.94 -11.03
CA ALA A 117 12.25 -13.20 -11.29
C ALA A 117 12.13 -14.19 -10.12
N GLU A 118 12.26 -13.71 -8.87
CA GLU A 118 12.07 -14.55 -7.69
C GLU A 118 10.61 -14.99 -7.52
N LYS A 119 9.66 -14.06 -7.65
CA LYS A 119 8.21 -14.36 -7.52
C LYS A 119 7.73 -15.31 -8.61
N ASN A 120 8.15 -15.14 -9.86
CA ASN A 120 7.77 -16.05 -10.95
C ASN A 120 8.32 -17.44 -10.71
N ARG A 121 9.58 -17.58 -10.25
CA ARG A 121 10.12 -18.89 -9.87
C ARG A 121 9.31 -19.53 -8.73
N LEU A 122 8.88 -18.74 -7.74
CA LEU A 122 8.01 -19.20 -6.67
C LEU A 122 6.65 -19.68 -7.21
N PHE A 123 6.00 -18.90 -8.08
CA PHE A 123 4.71 -19.24 -8.67
C PHE A 123 4.78 -20.52 -9.49
N GLU A 124 5.78 -20.66 -10.36
CA GLU A 124 5.91 -21.83 -11.22
C GLU A 124 6.30 -23.10 -10.45
N LYS A 125 7.20 -23.00 -9.45
CA LYS A 125 7.80 -24.18 -8.81
C LYS A 125 7.12 -24.63 -7.53
N MET A 126 6.45 -23.72 -6.82
CA MET A 126 5.81 -24.03 -5.55
C MET A 126 4.28 -24.05 -5.64
N TYR A 127 3.71 -23.34 -6.61
CA TYR A 127 2.26 -23.17 -6.72
C TYR A 127 1.70 -23.63 -8.07
N ASP A 128 2.53 -24.14 -8.98
CA ASP A 128 2.16 -24.52 -10.36
C ASP A 128 1.31 -23.44 -11.06
N SER A 129 1.62 -22.17 -10.78
CA SER A 129 0.86 -20.99 -11.24
C SER A 129 1.60 -20.25 -12.36
N THR A 130 0.83 -19.56 -13.20
CA THR A 130 1.34 -18.82 -14.35
C THR A 130 2.23 -17.66 -13.90
N PRO A 131 3.44 -17.50 -14.46
CA PRO A 131 4.29 -16.34 -14.20
C PRO A 131 3.66 -15.05 -14.73
N LEU A 132 4.02 -13.94 -14.12
CA LEU A 132 3.58 -12.62 -14.55
C LEU A 132 4.59 -11.98 -15.52
N ASP A 133 4.06 -11.18 -16.44
CA ASP A 133 4.84 -10.45 -17.43
C ASP A 133 5.42 -9.15 -16.85
N PHE A 134 6.69 -8.88 -17.16
CA PHE A 134 7.40 -7.71 -16.65
C PHE A 134 6.84 -6.41 -17.25
N ASP A 135 6.72 -6.34 -18.57
CA ASP A 135 6.36 -5.11 -19.29
C ASP A 135 4.94 -4.68 -18.93
N ALA A 136 4.01 -5.64 -18.79
CA ALA A 136 2.65 -5.39 -18.34
C ALA A 136 2.59 -4.71 -16.97
N ILE A 137 3.38 -5.17 -15.99
CA ILE A 137 3.43 -4.55 -14.65
C ILE A 137 4.14 -3.20 -14.73
N PHE A 138 5.29 -3.16 -15.41
CA PHE A 138 6.16 -1.98 -15.42
C PHE A 138 5.45 -0.77 -16.03
N GLU A 139 4.90 -0.89 -17.23
CA GLU A 139 4.27 0.23 -17.93
C GLU A 139 3.03 0.73 -17.19
N GLU A 140 2.16 -0.18 -16.72
CA GLU A 140 0.95 0.17 -16.00
C GLU A 140 1.26 0.88 -14.66
N TYR A 141 2.16 0.31 -13.85
CA TYR A 141 2.41 0.83 -12.51
C TYR A 141 3.33 2.06 -12.50
N TYR A 142 4.26 2.17 -13.45
CA TYR A 142 5.05 3.38 -13.60
C TYR A 142 4.14 4.56 -13.98
N ALA A 143 3.16 4.37 -14.87
CA ALA A 143 2.17 5.38 -15.22
C ALA A 143 1.38 5.84 -13.98
N TYR A 144 0.87 4.90 -13.17
CA TYR A 144 0.21 5.26 -11.90
C TYR A 144 1.12 6.02 -10.94
N GLY A 145 2.41 5.65 -10.87
CA GLY A 145 3.42 6.38 -10.12
C GLY A 145 3.51 7.85 -10.55
N GLN A 146 3.52 8.11 -11.86
CA GLN A 146 3.58 9.49 -12.37
C GLN A 146 2.32 10.30 -12.06
N GLU A 147 1.13 9.68 -12.06
CA GLU A 147 -0.12 10.36 -11.69
C GLU A 147 -0.14 10.80 -10.23
N ILE A 148 0.39 9.98 -9.32
CA ILE A 148 0.41 10.27 -7.88
C ILE A 148 1.61 11.12 -7.45
N LYS A 149 2.60 11.32 -8.32
CA LYS A 149 3.88 12.00 -8.03
C LYS A 149 3.71 13.35 -7.35
N GLN A 150 2.70 14.12 -7.76
CA GLN A 150 2.38 15.45 -7.20
C GLN A 150 2.04 15.45 -5.71
N TYR A 151 1.63 14.31 -5.14
CA TYR A 151 1.28 14.19 -3.72
C TYR A 151 2.45 13.66 -2.87
N VAL A 152 3.51 13.15 -3.49
CA VAL A 152 4.59 12.42 -2.79
C VAL A 152 5.52 13.39 -2.09
N THR A 153 5.78 13.14 -0.80
CA THR A 153 6.63 13.98 0.04
C THR A 153 7.15 13.23 1.27
N ASP A 154 8.02 13.87 2.05
CA ASP A 154 8.36 13.41 3.39
C ASP A 154 7.22 13.75 4.36
N THR A 155 6.38 12.75 4.63
CA THR A 155 5.22 12.92 5.51
C THR A 155 5.60 13.04 6.98
N SER A 156 6.79 12.58 7.39
CA SER A 156 7.27 12.74 8.76
C SER A 156 7.50 14.22 9.07
N VAL A 157 8.12 14.94 8.13
CA VAL A 157 8.32 16.39 8.25
C VAL A 157 6.99 17.13 8.41
N ILE A 158 6.01 16.84 7.55
CA ILE A 158 4.69 17.49 7.60
C ILE A 158 4.00 17.26 8.96
N LEU A 159 4.05 16.03 9.47
CA LEU A 159 3.40 15.68 10.73
C LEU A 159 4.11 16.33 11.92
N ASN A 160 5.44 16.26 11.99
CA ASN A 160 6.21 16.88 13.07
C ASN A 160 6.10 18.41 13.05
N ASP A 161 6.21 19.06 11.89
CA ASP A 161 6.02 20.51 11.75
C ASP A 161 4.64 20.95 12.26
N ALA A 162 3.59 20.16 12.00
CA ALA A 162 2.25 20.44 12.48
C ALA A 162 2.14 20.29 14.01
N LEU A 163 2.72 19.22 14.57
CA LEU A 163 2.73 18.97 16.01
C LEU A 163 3.52 20.04 16.76
N ASP A 164 4.71 20.40 16.28
CA ASP A 164 5.60 21.41 16.87
C ASP A 164 4.98 22.82 16.81
N ALA A 165 4.19 23.10 15.76
CA ALA A 165 3.39 24.32 15.65
C ALA A 165 2.11 24.30 16.52
N GLY A 166 1.89 23.26 17.33
CA GLY A 166 0.71 23.13 18.20
C GLY A 166 -0.60 22.89 17.44
N LYS A 167 -0.54 22.44 16.18
CA LYS A 167 -1.74 22.10 15.40
C LYS A 167 -2.33 20.79 15.89
N ARG A 168 -3.63 20.63 15.65
CA ARG A 168 -4.34 19.38 15.94
C ARG A 168 -4.10 18.37 14.83
N VAL A 169 -3.58 17.20 15.18
CA VAL A 169 -3.38 16.06 14.29
C VAL A 169 -4.29 14.92 14.73
N LEU A 170 -4.98 14.30 13.77
CA LEU A 170 -5.81 13.12 13.98
C LEU A 170 -5.20 11.95 13.20
N PHE A 171 -4.89 10.86 13.90
CA PHE A 171 -4.44 9.61 13.30
C PHE A 171 -5.64 8.69 13.12
N GLU A 172 -5.97 8.36 11.87
CA GLU A 172 -7.05 7.46 11.51
C GLU A 172 -6.52 6.01 11.49
N GLY A 173 -6.96 5.21 12.46
CA GLY A 173 -6.53 3.81 12.59
C GLY A 173 -7.28 2.87 11.65
N ALA A 174 -6.57 1.86 11.15
CA ALA A 174 -7.14 0.66 10.55
C ALA A 174 -6.21 -0.51 10.88
N GLN A 175 -6.68 -1.73 11.15
CA GLN A 175 -8.03 -2.19 11.45
C GLN A 175 -8.36 -2.00 12.95
N GLY A 176 -8.63 -3.07 13.70
CA GLY A 176 -8.88 -3.04 15.15
C GLY A 176 -7.88 -3.87 15.95
N VAL A 177 -7.82 -3.66 17.26
CA VAL A 177 -6.81 -4.27 18.16
C VAL A 177 -6.74 -5.80 18.05
N MET A 178 -7.88 -6.48 17.95
CA MET A 178 -7.92 -7.95 17.86
C MET A 178 -7.38 -8.51 16.52
N LEU A 179 -7.12 -7.64 15.54
CA LEU A 179 -6.50 -7.98 14.26
C LEU A 179 -5.03 -7.56 14.20
N ASP A 180 -4.44 -7.08 15.29
CA ASP A 180 -3.02 -6.72 15.37
C ASP A 180 -2.12 -7.95 15.17
N ILE A 181 -1.01 -7.79 14.44
CA ILE A 181 -0.08 -8.89 14.14
C ILE A 181 0.57 -9.47 15.41
N ASP A 182 0.73 -8.68 16.47
CA ASP A 182 1.36 -9.07 17.74
C ASP A 182 0.31 -9.34 18.83
N GLN A 183 -0.72 -8.49 18.92
CA GLN A 183 -1.67 -8.50 20.04
C GLN A 183 -3.01 -9.16 19.72
N GLY A 184 -3.25 -9.51 18.46
CA GLY A 184 -4.50 -10.08 17.98
C GLY A 184 -4.60 -11.60 18.12
N THR A 185 -5.63 -12.18 17.51
CA THR A 185 -5.87 -13.63 17.48
C THR A 185 -5.01 -14.34 16.44
N TYR A 186 -3.69 -14.29 16.57
CA TYR A 186 -2.76 -14.90 15.61
C TYR A 186 -3.08 -16.40 15.40
N PRO A 187 -3.10 -16.93 14.16
CA PRO A 187 -2.71 -16.26 12.90
C PRO A 187 -3.86 -15.50 12.18
N PHE A 188 -5.06 -15.42 12.75
CA PHE A 188 -6.24 -14.77 12.15
C PHE A 188 -6.22 -13.25 12.37
N VAL A 189 -5.18 -12.60 11.85
CA VAL A 189 -4.86 -11.18 12.05
C VAL A 189 -4.45 -10.53 10.74
N THR A 190 -4.32 -9.20 10.73
CA THR A 190 -3.64 -8.48 9.63
C THR A 190 -2.12 -8.51 9.84
N SER A 191 -1.35 -8.07 8.83
CA SER A 191 0.12 -8.06 8.87
C SER A 191 0.70 -6.70 9.31
N SER A 192 -0.07 -5.91 10.07
CA SER A 192 0.32 -4.60 10.58
C SER A 192 -0.14 -4.41 12.03
N ASN A 193 0.18 -3.26 12.62
CA ASN A 193 -0.19 -2.91 13.99
C ASN A 193 -1.28 -1.82 14.03
N PRO A 194 -2.57 -2.18 14.17
CA PRO A 194 -3.66 -1.21 14.35
C PRO A 194 -3.67 -0.54 15.73
N VAL A 195 -2.90 -1.05 16.70
CA VAL A 195 -2.79 -0.42 18.02
C VAL A 195 -2.17 0.97 17.93
N ALA A 196 -2.38 1.79 18.96
CA ALA A 196 -1.89 3.17 18.99
C ALA A 196 -0.36 3.30 18.82
N GLY A 197 0.42 2.27 19.16
CA GLY A 197 1.86 2.24 18.93
C GLY A 197 2.28 2.10 17.45
N GLY A 198 1.34 1.85 16.53
CA GLY A 198 1.58 1.87 15.08
C GLY A 198 1.61 3.27 14.47
N VAL A 199 1.30 4.31 15.26
CA VAL A 199 1.36 5.73 14.89
C VAL A 199 2.79 6.26 14.97
#